data_AF-A0AAN5D8K1-F1
#
_entry.id   AF-A0AAN5D8K1-F1
#
_cell.length_a   1.000
_cell.length_b   1.000
_cell.length_c   1.000
_cell.angle_alpha   90.00
_cell.angle_beta   90.00
_cell.angle_gamma   90.00
#
_symmetry.space_group_name_H-M   'P 1'
#
loop_
_entity.id
_entity.type
_entity.pdbx_description
1 polymer ?
#
loop_
_entity_poly.entity_id
_entity_poly.type
_entity_poly.pdbx_seq_one_letter_code
_entity_poly.pdbx_strand_id
1 'polypeptide(L)'
;LLCLALLPFASSVVQFSQSSLFDIYDFHGTKEVALPRCDNGCLIFASTSGTAQDAYMNKLVVHDYSSGKDMSIATISKQVQAGTSQKLPYDLASRGRYSILNLNSPDAQPSDVSVYVVDRTKARSIDFEIYDASSMVRPSVAPKNVVTVLAAKQFVLKADKGAVNSFTARLTGFENALENNADQCTYAYKTQQFDGFEFHVNGPIISLVFAQKNPVSLKANYDWLNVRDLSKGGFIAPPGFHGCAKVNPLQVFRQWNGGFYGEEFDLHSSTKLRVTWDVDANVTQDIVIKDMTNSKRNIVNGVKNNVQIVMENTQFATSYYNDAAPPNGFIARHTPSRV
;
A
#
# COMPACT_ATOMS: atom_id res chain seq x y z
N LEU A 1 -3.45 43.15 -13.99
CA LEU A 1 -4.07 42.07 -13.19
C LEU A 1 -2.98 41.06 -12.87
N LEU A 2 -2.94 40.52 -11.65
CA LEU A 2 -2.07 39.40 -11.31
C LEU A 2 -2.96 38.17 -11.12
N CYS A 3 -2.98 37.26 -12.10
CA CYS A 3 -3.72 36.01 -11.97
C CYS A 3 -2.97 35.08 -11.02
N LEU A 4 -3.40 35.06 -9.76
CA LEU A 4 -2.93 34.08 -8.79
C LEU A 4 -3.46 32.70 -9.20
N ALA A 5 -2.65 31.94 -9.93
CA ALA A 5 -2.98 30.59 -10.34
C ALA A 5 -3.03 29.69 -9.10
N LEU A 6 -4.23 29.46 -8.58
CA LEU A 6 -4.50 28.44 -7.56
C LEU A 6 -4.29 27.06 -8.20
N LEU A 7 -3.03 26.62 -8.26
CA LEU A 7 -2.68 25.25 -8.61
C LEU A 7 -3.41 24.30 -7.67
N PRO A 8 -4.08 23.25 -8.18
CA PRO A 8 -4.76 22.27 -7.33
C PRO A 8 -3.70 21.50 -6.53
N PHE A 9 -3.59 21.80 -5.23
CA PHE A 9 -2.69 21.11 -4.32
C PHE A 9 -3.11 19.63 -4.21
N ALA A 10 -2.30 18.73 -4.76
CA ALA A 10 -2.50 17.29 -4.62
C ALA A 10 -2.36 16.88 -3.14
N SER A 11 -3.46 16.42 -2.56
CA SER A 11 -3.57 15.98 -1.18
C SER A 11 -2.99 14.57 -1.04
N SER A 12 -2.03 14.39 -0.14
CA SER A 12 -1.40 13.09 0.16
C SER A 12 -2.38 12.11 0.79
N VAL A 13 -3.12 12.56 1.81
CA VAL A 13 -4.07 11.70 2.53
C VAL A 13 -5.07 11.02 1.59
N VAL A 14 -4.98 9.69 1.54
CA VAL A 14 -5.90 8.82 0.81
C VAL A 14 -7.13 8.59 1.68
N GLN A 15 -8.27 9.17 1.29
CA GLN A 15 -9.50 9.18 2.08
C GLN A 15 -10.50 8.13 1.59
N PHE A 16 -10.49 6.98 2.27
CA PHE A 16 -11.47 5.92 2.08
C PHE A 16 -12.79 6.25 2.80
N SER A 17 -13.87 5.52 2.50
CA SER A 17 -15.18 5.69 3.13
C SER A 17 -15.16 5.52 4.65
N GLN A 18 -14.25 4.69 5.18
CA GLN A 18 -14.19 4.31 6.61
C GLN A 18 -12.79 4.38 7.22
N SER A 19 -11.80 4.85 6.46
CA SER A 19 -10.42 5.03 6.94
C SER A 19 -9.77 6.25 6.27
N SER A 20 -8.58 6.60 6.73
CA SER A 20 -7.67 7.54 6.06
C SER A 20 -6.25 7.02 6.21
N LEU A 21 -5.46 7.15 5.15
CA LEU A 21 -4.05 6.79 5.13
C LEU A 21 -3.24 8.04 4.83
N PHE A 22 -2.44 8.46 5.81
CA PHE A 22 -1.63 9.67 5.76
C PHE A 22 -0.15 9.33 5.53
N ASP A 23 0.54 10.24 4.87
CA ASP A 23 1.99 10.19 4.64
C ASP A 23 2.73 11.41 5.19
N ILE A 24 4.05 11.43 5.02
CA ILE A 24 4.93 12.48 5.54
C ILE A 24 4.59 13.90 5.03
N TYR A 25 4.09 14.03 3.81
CA TYR A 25 3.74 15.30 3.18
C TYR A 25 2.40 15.87 3.69
N ASP A 26 1.56 15.08 4.37
CA ASP A 26 0.42 15.62 5.11
C ASP A 26 0.90 16.44 6.33
N PHE A 27 2.01 16.01 6.95
CA PHE A 27 2.56 16.59 8.18
C PHE A 27 3.64 17.65 7.93
N HIS A 28 4.45 17.53 6.87
CA HIS A 28 5.56 18.43 6.61
C HIS A 28 5.09 19.87 6.28
N GLY A 29 5.46 20.82 7.13
CA GLY A 29 4.98 22.22 7.07
C GLY A 29 3.59 22.45 7.71
N THR A 30 2.82 21.40 7.96
CA THR A 30 1.48 21.45 8.56
C THR A 30 1.57 21.34 10.09
N LYS A 31 0.95 22.28 10.83
CA LYS A 31 0.97 22.27 12.32
C LYS A 31 -0.01 21.28 12.96
N GLU A 32 -1.19 21.12 12.37
CA GLU A 32 -2.25 20.24 12.86
C GLU A 32 -2.93 19.56 11.66
N VAL A 33 -3.02 18.23 11.68
CA VAL A 33 -3.81 17.43 10.73
C VAL A 33 -4.98 16.83 11.49
N ALA A 34 -6.21 17.26 11.19
CA ALA A 34 -7.41 16.72 11.82
C ALA A 34 -7.67 15.27 11.38
N LEU A 35 -8.29 14.45 12.25
CA LEU A 35 -8.62 13.05 11.98
C LEU A 35 -10.14 12.83 11.80
N PRO A 36 -10.71 13.09 10.60
CA PRO A 36 -12.16 13.07 10.34
C PRO A 36 -12.79 11.67 10.29
N ARG A 37 -12.04 10.61 10.63
CA ARG A 37 -12.52 9.21 10.73
C ARG A 37 -12.58 8.71 12.18
N CYS A 38 -12.59 9.62 13.14
CA CYS A 38 -12.60 9.34 14.58
C CYS A 38 -13.88 9.82 15.30
N ASP A 39 -14.96 10.14 14.56
CA ASP A 39 -16.25 10.59 15.12
C ASP A 39 -16.87 9.60 16.12
N ASN A 40 -16.60 8.30 15.99
CA ASN A 40 -17.06 7.24 16.90
C ASN A 40 -15.88 6.62 17.69
N GLY A 41 -14.78 7.35 17.79
CA GLY A 41 -13.46 6.79 18.07
C GLY A 41 -12.84 6.13 16.84
N CYS A 42 -11.55 5.82 16.92
CA CYS A 42 -10.79 5.22 15.81
C CYS A 42 -9.65 4.35 16.30
N LEU A 43 -9.19 3.43 15.44
CA LEU A 43 -7.96 2.69 15.62
C LEU A 43 -6.86 3.33 14.77
N ILE A 44 -5.75 3.70 15.40
CA ILE A 44 -4.59 4.27 14.71
C ILE A 44 -3.44 3.27 14.72
N PHE A 45 -2.94 2.96 13.53
CA PHE A 45 -1.71 2.18 13.30
C PHE A 45 -0.69 3.06 12.61
N ALA A 46 0.59 2.88 12.91
CA ALA A 46 1.68 3.59 12.24
C ALA A 46 2.81 2.64 11.84
N SER A 47 3.51 2.94 10.74
CA SER A 47 4.81 2.34 10.39
C SER A 47 5.80 3.47 10.13
N THR A 48 7.03 3.35 10.64
CA THR A 48 8.14 4.29 10.41
C THR A 48 9.31 3.56 9.76
N SER A 49 10.32 4.30 9.29
CA SER A 49 11.54 3.72 8.72
C SER A 49 12.41 2.95 9.73
N GLY A 50 12.16 3.10 11.04
CA GLY A 50 12.88 2.43 12.13
C GLY A 50 14.30 2.93 12.36
N THR A 51 14.70 4.05 11.73
CA THR A 51 16.05 4.63 11.83
C THR A 51 16.11 5.73 12.91
N ALA A 52 17.26 6.37 13.06
CA ALA A 52 17.41 7.59 13.87
C ALA A 52 16.45 8.74 13.48
N GLN A 53 15.85 8.69 12.28
CA GLN A 53 14.84 9.66 11.81
C GLN A 53 13.50 9.55 12.57
N ASP A 54 13.30 8.50 13.39
CA ASP A 54 12.25 8.45 14.41
C ASP A 54 12.21 9.73 15.28
N ALA A 55 13.30 10.51 15.38
CA ALA A 55 13.32 11.82 16.03
C ALA A 55 12.19 12.76 15.55
N TYR A 56 11.87 12.78 14.25
CA TYR A 56 10.74 13.55 13.70
C TYR A 56 9.39 12.94 14.12
N MET A 57 9.31 11.61 14.14
CA MET A 57 8.11 10.82 14.47
C MET A 57 7.77 10.81 15.96
N ASN A 58 8.74 11.12 16.83
CA ASN A 58 8.51 11.39 18.25
C ASN A 58 7.81 12.74 18.48
N LYS A 59 7.90 13.67 17.52
CA LYS A 59 7.28 15.00 17.56
C LYS A 59 6.03 15.13 16.67
N LEU A 60 5.69 14.11 15.89
CA LEU A 60 4.31 13.93 15.40
C LEU A 60 3.50 13.25 16.50
N VAL A 61 2.43 13.88 16.96
CA VAL A 61 1.69 13.49 18.17
C VAL A 61 0.19 13.42 17.90
N VAL A 62 -0.41 12.26 18.09
CA VAL A 62 -1.88 12.15 18.17
C VAL A 62 -2.32 12.78 19.47
N HIS A 63 -3.18 13.80 19.37
CA HIS A 63 -3.71 14.56 20.51
C HIS A 63 -5.20 14.28 20.71
N ASP A 64 -5.57 13.90 21.93
CA ASP A 64 -6.94 13.79 22.39
C ASP A 64 -7.36 15.05 23.17
N TYR A 65 -8.09 15.94 22.50
CA TYR A 65 -8.60 17.19 23.09
C TYR A 65 -9.59 16.95 24.26
N SER A 66 -10.13 15.74 24.43
CA SER A 66 -11.07 15.43 25.50
C SER A 66 -10.40 15.00 26.81
N SER A 67 -9.21 14.40 26.74
CA SER A 67 -8.45 13.94 27.91
C SER A 67 -7.07 14.60 28.08
N GLY A 68 -6.67 15.48 27.15
CA GLY A 68 -5.36 16.14 27.14
C GLY A 68 -4.18 15.18 26.93
N LYS A 69 -4.44 14.01 26.34
CA LYS A 69 -3.44 12.95 26.16
C LYS A 69 -2.78 13.01 24.79
N ASP A 70 -1.47 12.79 24.83
CA ASP A 70 -0.58 12.77 23.68
C ASP A 70 -0.01 11.35 23.48
N MET A 71 0.05 10.91 22.22
CA MET A 71 0.70 9.67 21.82
C MET A 71 1.50 9.90 20.53
N SER A 72 2.83 9.79 20.59
CA SER A 72 3.67 10.04 19.40
C SER A 72 3.54 8.93 18.35
N ILE A 73 3.68 9.28 17.08
CA ILE A 73 3.63 8.32 15.96
C ILE A 73 4.77 7.27 16.10
N ALA A 74 5.94 7.66 16.62
CA ALA A 74 7.03 6.74 16.96
C ALA A 74 6.70 5.77 18.10
N THR A 75 5.83 6.15 19.04
CA THR A 75 5.32 5.22 20.06
C THR A 75 4.26 4.28 19.46
N ILE A 76 3.34 4.80 18.65
CA ILE A 76 2.31 3.99 17.97
C ILE A 76 2.94 2.94 17.05
N SER A 77 3.99 3.29 16.29
CA SER A 77 4.61 2.34 15.36
C SER A 77 5.23 1.12 16.04
N LYS A 78 5.60 1.25 17.31
CA LYS A 78 6.24 0.20 18.13
C LYS A 78 5.24 -0.62 18.96
N GLN A 79 3.94 -0.34 18.88
CA GLN A 79 2.92 -1.13 19.56
C GLN A 79 2.73 -2.48 18.86
N VAL A 80 3.21 -3.56 19.51
CA VAL A 80 3.04 -4.95 19.07
C VAL A 80 2.54 -5.84 20.20
N GLN A 81 1.81 -6.90 19.86
CA GLN A 81 1.36 -7.91 20.82
C GLN A 81 2.56 -8.76 21.28
N ALA A 82 2.79 -8.81 22.59
CA ALA A 82 3.92 -9.49 23.21
C ALA A 82 4.08 -10.95 22.72
N GLY A 83 5.31 -11.34 22.39
CA GLY A 83 5.63 -12.65 21.81
C GLY A 83 5.29 -12.80 20.32
N THR A 84 4.84 -11.74 19.65
CA THR A 84 4.46 -11.77 18.22
C THR A 84 4.99 -10.56 17.46
N SER A 85 4.87 -10.59 16.13
CA SER A 85 5.11 -9.44 15.23
C SER A 85 3.83 -8.66 14.89
N GLN A 86 2.67 -9.03 15.47
CA GLN A 86 1.39 -8.41 15.17
C GLN A 86 1.30 -7.03 15.84
N LYS A 87 0.96 -5.99 15.07
CA LYS A 87 0.74 -4.64 15.58
C LYS A 87 -0.52 -4.56 16.43
N LEU A 88 -0.47 -3.72 17.46
CA LEU A 88 -1.64 -3.24 18.20
C LEU A 88 -1.98 -1.80 17.76
N PRO A 89 -3.26 -1.42 17.75
CA PRO A 89 -3.67 -0.05 17.51
C PRO A 89 -3.52 0.79 18.78
N TYR A 90 -3.28 2.09 18.58
CA TYR A 90 -3.74 3.08 19.54
C TYR A 90 -5.26 3.22 19.40
N ASP A 91 -6.01 2.67 20.35
CA ASP A 91 -7.48 2.65 20.38
C ASP A 91 -8.03 3.93 21.03
N LEU A 92 -8.40 4.91 20.21
CA LEU A 92 -9.13 6.10 20.64
C LEU A 92 -10.58 5.72 20.87
N ALA A 93 -10.91 5.44 22.13
CA ALA A 93 -12.13 4.73 22.49
C ALA A 93 -13.43 5.56 22.49
N SER A 94 -13.32 6.89 22.45
CA SER A 94 -14.43 7.83 22.62
C SER A 94 -14.76 8.58 21.34
N ARG A 95 -15.97 9.13 21.26
CA ARG A 95 -16.26 10.24 20.36
C ARG A 95 -15.54 11.50 20.85
N GLY A 96 -14.79 12.17 19.99
CA GLY A 96 -14.04 13.38 20.33
C GLY A 96 -13.44 14.07 19.12
N ARG A 97 -12.84 15.25 19.33
CA ARG A 97 -11.91 15.85 18.35
C ARG A 97 -10.55 15.20 18.53
N TYR A 98 -9.95 14.78 17.42
CA TYR A 98 -8.62 14.20 17.37
C TYR A 98 -7.82 14.81 16.22
N SER A 99 -6.52 15.00 16.44
CA SER A 99 -5.59 15.51 15.43
C SER A 99 -4.21 14.85 15.58
N ILE A 100 -3.38 14.95 14.54
CA ILE A 100 -1.94 14.80 14.65
C ILE A 100 -1.33 16.20 14.67
N LEU A 101 -0.75 16.57 15.81
CA LEU A 101 0.04 17.79 15.98
C LEU A 101 1.46 17.54 15.48
N ASN A 102 2.01 18.51 14.72
CA ASN A 102 3.42 18.51 14.36
C ASN A 102 4.18 19.48 15.26
N LEU A 103 4.91 18.93 16.23
CA LEU A 103 5.73 19.66 17.20
C LEU A 103 7.21 19.77 16.75
N ASN A 104 7.51 19.45 15.50
CA ASN A 104 8.82 19.66 14.90
C ASN A 104 9.11 21.14 14.66
N SER A 105 10.38 21.50 14.67
CA SER A 105 10.84 22.81 14.17
C SER A 105 10.84 22.82 12.63
N PRO A 106 10.70 23.98 11.97
CA PRO A 106 10.55 24.06 10.50
C PRO A 106 11.76 23.55 9.69
N ASP A 107 12.91 23.36 10.33
CA ASP A 107 14.17 22.84 9.80
C ASP A 107 14.37 21.33 10.04
N ALA A 108 13.51 20.71 10.86
CA ALA A 108 13.63 19.31 11.23
C ALA A 108 13.41 18.40 10.01
N GLN A 109 14.37 17.50 9.76
CA GLN A 109 14.35 16.65 8.58
C GLN A 109 13.26 15.57 8.68
N PRO A 110 12.29 15.54 7.75
CA PRO A 110 11.23 14.54 7.73
C PRO A 110 11.73 13.17 7.26
N SER A 111 10.90 12.14 7.40
CA SER A 111 11.20 10.79 6.91
C SER A 111 9.94 10.00 6.57
N ASP A 112 10.12 8.91 5.82
CA ASP A 112 9.04 7.98 5.45
C ASP A 112 8.23 7.49 6.67
N VAL A 113 6.91 7.63 6.59
CA VAL A 113 5.93 7.22 7.59
C VAL A 113 4.59 6.93 6.91
N SER A 114 3.88 5.92 7.42
CA SER A 114 2.49 5.62 7.07
C SER A 114 1.64 5.63 8.32
N VAL A 115 0.62 6.49 8.39
CA VAL A 115 -0.35 6.51 9.50
C VAL A 115 -1.72 6.11 8.97
N TYR A 116 -2.22 4.97 9.43
CA TYR A 116 -3.48 4.35 9.00
C TYR A 116 -4.52 4.47 10.11
N VAL A 117 -5.58 5.24 9.85
CA VAL A 117 -6.62 5.62 10.83
C VAL A 117 -7.96 5.05 10.37
N VAL A 118 -8.61 4.23 11.19
CA VAL A 118 -9.85 3.52 10.82
C VAL A 118 -10.98 3.82 11.81
N ASP A 119 -12.21 4.05 11.32
CA ASP A 119 -13.38 4.14 12.19
C ASP A 119 -13.51 2.88 13.07
N ARG A 120 -13.68 3.09 14.37
CA ARG A 120 -13.66 2.02 15.38
C ARG A 120 -14.82 1.04 15.25
N THR A 121 -15.98 1.49 14.78
CA THR A 121 -17.16 0.66 14.55
C THR A 121 -16.92 -0.26 13.35
N LYS A 122 -16.41 0.29 12.24
CA LYS A 122 -16.03 -0.50 11.06
C LYS A 122 -14.91 -1.50 11.40
N ALA A 123 -13.90 -1.07 12.17
CA ALA A 123 -12.81 -1.95 12.57
C ALA A 123 -13.30 -3.17 13.38
N ARG A 124 -14.20 -2.95 14.34
CA ARG A 124 -14.81 -4.02 15.16
C ARG A 124 -15.69 -4.98 14.38
N SER A 125 -16.13 -4.64 13.16
CA SER A 125 -16.92 -5.53 12.30
C SER A 125 -16.09 -6.56 11.52
N ILE A 126 -14.75 -6.58 11.67
CA ILE A 126 -13.84 -7.40 10.87
C ILE A 126 -12.87 -8.16 11.78
N ASP A 127 -12.69 -9.45 11.54
CA ASP A 127 -11.61 -10.25 12.12
C ASP A 127 -10.31 -9.98 11.36
N PHE A 128 -9.48 -9.07 11.88
CA PHE A 128 -8.22 -8.66 11.23
C PHE A 128 -6.99 -8.82 12.13
N GLU A 129 -5.83 -8.93 11.49
CA GLU A 129 -4.47 -8.81 12.04
C GLU A 129 -3.68 -7.83 11.15
N ILE A 130 -2.80 -7.02 11.75
CA ILE A 130 -1.92 -6.09 11.03
C ILE A 130 -0.47 -6.36 11.45
N TYR A 131 0.46 -6.29 10.51
CA TYR A 131 1.90 -6.42 10.70
C TYR A 131 2.62 -5.19 10.17
N ASP A 132 3.82 -4.93 10.68
CA ASP A 132 4.72 -3.91 10.11
C ASP A 132 5.71 -4.56 9.15
N ALA A 133 5.83 -4.06 7.92
CA ALA A 133 6.78 -4.59 6.94
C ALA A 133 8.23 -4.50 7.41
N SER A 134 8.57 -3.60 8.34
CA SER A 134 9.92 -3.52 8.93
C SER A 134 10.30 -4.73 9.80
N SER A 135 9.33 -5.46 10.35
CA SER A 135 9.54 -6.50 11.37
C SER A 135 8.60 -7.70 11.26
N MET A 136 8.00 -7.93 10.09
CA MET A 136 7.00 -8.98 9.91
C MET A 136 7.67 -10.36 9.80
N VAL A 137 7.65 -11.09 10.91
CA VAL A 137 7.88 -12.54 10.95
C VAL A 137 6.63 -13.19 11.52
N ARG A 138 5.72 -13.65 10.64
CA ARG A 138 4.48 -14.34 11.03
C ARG A 138 4.72 -15.86 11.01
N PRO A 139 4.52 -16.59 12.12
CA PRO A 139 4.65 -18.04 12.14
C PRO A 139 3.58 -18.71 11.28
N SER A 140 3.78 -20.00 10.95
CA SER A 140 2.78 -20.78 10.22
C SER A 140 1.62 -21.15 11.13
N VAL A 141 0.62 -20.27 11.17
CA VAL A 141 -0.63 -20.42 11.93
C VAL A 141 -1.82 -20.05 11.04
N ALA A 142 -3.03 -20.44 11.41
CA ALA A 142 -4.23 -20.05 10.66
C ALA A 142 -4.34 -18.51 10.56
N PRO A 143 -4.73 -17.95 9.40
CA PRO A 143 -5.00 -16.53 9.26
C PRO A 143 -6.39 -16.15 9.81
N LYS A 144 -6.49 -14.93 10.32
CA LYS A 144 -7.78 -14.24 10.47
C LYS A 144 -8.45 -13.97 9.11
N ASN A 145 -9.68 -13.44 9.10
CA ASN A 145 -10.38 -13.12 7.84
C ASN A 145 -9.53 -12.19 6.94
N VAL A 146 -8.84 -11.21 7.53
CA VAL A 146 -7.97 -10.28 6.79
C VAL A 146 -6.60 -10.13 7.45
N VAL A 147 -5.54 -10.38 6.70
CA VAL A 147 -4.15 -10.14 7.09
C VAL A 147 -3.65 -8.89 6.38
N THR A 148 -3.21 -7.88 7.13
CA THR A 148 -2.72 -6.61 6.56
C THR A 148 -1.26 -6.38 6.89
N VAL A 149 -0.52 -5.81 5.95
CA VAL A 149 0.86 -5.38 6.15
C VAL A 149 0.94 -3.90 5.85
N LEU A 150 1.36 -3.13 6.85
CA LEU A 150 1.58 -1.68 6.79
C LEU A 150 3.09 -1.42 6.73
N ALA A 151 3.50 -0.44 5.94
CA ALA A 151 4.90 -0.14 5.66
C ALA A 151 5.09 1.37 5.47
N ALA A 152 6.19 1.93 5.97
CA ALA A 152 6.53 3.34 5.74
C ALA A 152 6.96 3.62 4.29
N LYS A 153 7.48 2.59 3.60
CA LYS A 153 8.04 2.64 2.25
C LYS A 153 7.82 1.31 1.53
N GLN A 154 8.14 1.26 0.23
CA GLN A 154 8.06 0.05 -0.58
C GLN A 154 8.76 -1.17 0.06
N PHE A 155 8.13 -2.34 -0.04
CA PHE A 155 8.49 -3.54 0.72
C PHE A 155 8.22 -4.83 -0.07
N VAL A 156 8.77 -5.96 0.38
CA VAL A 156 8.45 -7.28 -0.18
C VAL A 156 7.66 -8.09 0.84
N LEU A 157 6.58 -8.74 0.40
CA LEU A 157 5.77 -9.67 1.17
C LEU A 157 5.87 -11.06 0.53
N LYS A 158 6.34 -12.04 1.31
CA LYS A 158 6.60 -13.41 0.86
C LYS A 158 5.78 -14.42 1.65
N ALA A 159 5.28 -15.43 0.94
CA ALA A 159 4.75 -16.65 1.51
C ALA A 159 5.50 -17.85 0.92
N ASP A 160 6.05 -18.70 1.77
CA ASP A 160 6.61 -19.99 1.36
C ASP A 160 5.47 -20.94 0.93
N LYS A 161 5.75 -21.90 0.05
CA LYS A 161 4.75 -22.92 -0.33
C LYS A 161 4.39 -23.76 0.90
N GLY A 162 3.10 -23.89 1.20
CA GLY A 162 2.59 -24.54 2.39
C GLY A 162 1.29 -25.31 2.13
N ALA A 163 0.39 -25.32 3.13
CA ALA A 163 -0.93 -25.89 2.97
C ALA A 163 -1.73 -25.17 1.87
N VAL A 164 -2.66 -25.89 1.22
CA VAL A 164 -3.54 -25.32 0.18
C VAL A 164 -4.33 -24.15 0.78
N ASN A 165 -4.15 -22.98 0.19
CA ASN A 165 -4.81 -21.75 0.57
C ASN A 165 -5.38 -21.07 -0.69
N SER A 166 -6.24 -20.09 -0.49
CA SER A 166 -6.68 -19.17 -1.53
C SER A 166 -6.99 -17.82 -0.90
N PHE A 167 -6.51 -16.76 -1.52
CA PHE A 167 -6.68 -15.40 -1.03
C PHE A 167 -6.93 -14.39 -2.16
N THR A 168 -7.48 -13.24 -1.79
CA THR A 168 -7.50 -12.04 -2.65
C THR A 168 -6.67 -10.95 -1.99
N ALA A 169 -5.74 -10.35 -2.73
CA ALA A 169 -4.93 -9.22 -2.30
C ALA A 169 -5.50 -7.89 -2.80
N ARG A 170 -5.49 -6.85 -1.96
CA ARG A 170 -5.81 -5.46 -2.33
C ARG A 170 -4.77 -4.50 -1.74
N LEU A 171 -4.44 -3.44 -2.47
CA LEU A 171 -3.47 -2.41 -2.06
C LEU A 171 -4.16 -1.33 -1.19
N THR A 172 -4.88 -1.80 -0.17
CA THR A 172 -5.77 -1.03 0.69
C THR A 172 -5.67 -1.51 2.14
N GLY A 173 -6.37 -0.85 3.05
CA GLY A 173 -6.61 -1.36 4.38
C GLY A 173 -7.56 -2.56 4.43
N PHE A 174 -7.67 -3.16 5.62
CA PHE A 174 -8.50 -4.35 5.88
C PHE A 174 -10.00 -4.09 5.74
N GLU A 175 -10.42 -2.83 5.91
CA GLU A 175 -11.80 -2.38 5.84
C GLU A 175 -12.35 -2.41 4.40
N ASN A 176 -11.44 -2.21 3.44
CA ASN A 176 -11.67 -2.26 2.01
C ASN A 176 -11.11 -3.52 1.32
N ALA A 177 -10.50 -4.44 2.07
CA ALA A 177 -9.93 -5.68 1.54
C ALA A 177 -10.99 -6.68 1.01
N LEU A 178 -12.22 -6.62 1.52
CA LEU A 178 -13.31 -7.54 1.18
C LEU A 178 -13.86 -7.33 -0.25
N GLU A 179 -14.61 -8.29 -0.77
CA GLU A 179 -15.14 -8.23 -2.15
C GLU A 179 -16.27 -7.20 -2.31
N ASN A 180 -17.12 -7.04 -1.29
CA ASN A 180 -18.18 -6.03 -1.21
C ASN A 180 -17.72 -4.72 -0.52
N ASN A 181 -16.47 -4.31 -0.76
CA ASN A 181 -15.92 -3.11 -0.13
C ASN A 181 -16.63 -1.81 -0.57
N ALA A 182 -16.62 -0.80 0.29
CA ALA A 182 -17.40 0.42 0.10
C ALA A 182 -16.86 1.28 -1.05
N ASP A 183 -15.53 1.35 -1.19
CA ASP A 183 -14.84 2.28 -2.10
C ASP A 183 -14.58 1.72 -3.51
N GLN A 184 -15.06 0.50 -3.80
CA GLN A 184 -14.90 -0.21 -5.07
C GLN A 184 -13.43 -0.40 -5.47
N CYS A 185 -12.66 -0.95 -4.53
CA CYS A 185 -11.25 -1.28 -4.64
C CYS A 185 -11.04 -2.58 -5.43
N THR A 186 -10.30 -2.48 -6.54
CA THR A 186 -9.93 -3.63 -7.39
C THR A 186 -8.92 -4.54 -6.67
N TYR A 187 -8.86 -5.81 -7.08
CA TYR A 187 -7.85 -6.73 -6.56
C TYR A 187 -6.50 -6.53 -7.24
N ALA A 188 -5.42 -6.68 -6.49
CA ALA A 188 -4.06 -6.76 -7.01
C ALA A 188 -3.73 -8.18 -7.48
N TYR A 189 -4.13 -9.19 -6.70
CA TYR A 189 -3.96 -10.60 -7.05
C TYR A 189 -5.11 -11.44 -6.48
N LYS A 190 -5.44 -12.55 -7.14
CA LYS A 190 -6.40 -13.55 -6.66
C LYS A 190 -5.81 -14.94 -6.92
N THR A 191 -5.68 -15.76 -5.88
CA THR A 191 -5.03 -17.08 -5.99
C THR A 191 -5.80 -18.01 -6.91
N GLN A 192 -5.14 -18.58 -7.93
CA GLN A 192 -5.63 -19.75 -8.66
C GLN A 192 -5.14 -21.04 -7.98
N GLN A 193 -3.83 -21.12 -7.71
CA GLN A 193 -3.17 -22.18 -6.92
C GLN A 193 -2.18 -21.55 -5.92
N PHE A 194 -2.03 -22.14 -4.74
CA PHE A 194 -1.11 -21.65 -3.70
C PHE A 194 0.24 -22.40 -3.73
N ASP A 195 1.17 -21.89 -4.52
CA ASP A 195 2.56 -22.35 -4.58
C ASP A 195 3.52 -21.44 -3.79
N GLY A 196 2.99 -20.73 -2.79
CA GLY A 196 3.64 -19.56 -2.22
C GLY A 196 3.57 -18.35 -3.17
N PHE A 197 4.13 -17.21 -2.75
CA PHE A 197 4.20 -15.99 -3.57
C PHE A 197 5.29 -15.04 -3.08
N GLU A 198 5.67 -14.09 -3.94
CA GLU A 198 6.54 -12.97 -3.61
C GLU A 198 5.99 -11.70 -4.27
N PHE A 199 5.47 -10.77 -3.46
CA PHE A 199 4.92 -9.50 -3.93
C PHE A 199 5.82 -8.35 -3.50
N HIS A 200 6.37 -7.62 -4.45
CA HIS A 200 7.13 -6.39 -4.20
C HIS A 200 6.15 -5.20 -4.23
N VAL A 201 5.60 -4.87 -3.08
CA VAL A 201 4.55 -3.87 -2.90
C VAL A 201 5.13 -2.46 -3.03
N ASN A 202 4.79 -1.77 -4.12
CA ASN A 202 5.15 -0.36 -4.34
C ASN A 202 4.09 0.57 -3.71
N GLY A 203 3.93 0.47 -2.39
CA GLY A 203 2.91 1.21 -1.66
C GLY A 203 3.01 1.00 -0.15
N PRO A 204 2.18 1.73 0.63
CA PRO A 204 2.22 1.72 2.09
C PRO A 204 1.51 0.51 2.72
N ILE A 205 0.61 -0.16 1.99
CA ILE A 205 -0.33 -1.10 2.57
C ILE A 205 -0.74 -2.19 1.58
N ILE A 206 -0.92 -3.41 2.09
CA ILE A 206 -1.58 -4.51 1.38
C ILE A 206 -2.41 -5.32 2.38
N SER A 207 -3.62 -5.72 1.98
CA SER A 207 -4.45 -6.66 2.72
C SER A 207 -4.74 -7.92 1.91
N LEU A 208 -4.62 -9.07 2.57
CA LEU A 208 -4.92 -10.41 2.05
C LEU A 208 -6.17 -10.95 2.75
N VAL A 209 -7.21 -11.28 1.99
CA VAL A 209 -8.41 -11.97 2.49
C VAL A 209 -8.30 -13.46 2.19
N PHE A 210 -8.14 -14.29 3.21
CA PHE A 210 -7.99 -15.75 3.05
C PHE A 210 -9.37 -16.45 3.12
N ALA A 211 -9.70 -17.24 2.08
CA ALA A 211 -10.95 -17.99 2.01
C ALA A 211 -10.84 -19.35 2.71
N GLN A 212 -9.76 -20.07 2.46
CA GLN A 212 -9.34 -21.23 3.24
C GLN A 212 -8.39 -20.73 4.34
N LYS A 213 -8.74 -20.88 5.62
CA LYS A 213 -7.91 -20.44 6.76
C LYS A 213 -6.84 -21.48 7.15
N ASN A 214 -6.15 -22.05 6.18
CA ASN A 214 -5.12 -23.05 6.46
C ASN A 214 -3.81 -22.38 6.92
N PRO A 215 -2.98 -23.04 7.76
CA PRO A 215 -1.76 -22.42 8.29
C PRO A 215 -0.82 -21.90 7.22
N VAL A 216 -0.39 -20.64 7.38
CA VAL A 216 0.50 -19.94 6.43
C VAL A 216 1.48 -19.04 7.18
N SER A 217 2.77 -19.23 6.90
CA SER A 217 3.83 -18.32 7.34
C SER A 217 3.96 -17.17 6.33
N LEU A 218 4.07 -15.94 6.84
CA LEU A 218 4.22 -14.73 6.04
C LEU A 218 5.41 -13.92 6.56
N LYS A 219 6.22 -13.40 5.65
CA LYS A 219 7.39 -12.58 5.97
C LYS A 219 7.33 -11.31 5.15
N ALA A 220 7.63 -10.16 5.75
CA ALA A 220 7.88 -8.95 4.99
C ALA A 220 9.14 -8.22 5.50
N ASN A 221 9.79 -7.53 4.57
CA ASN A 221 10.97 -6.70 4.82
C ASN A 221 11.09 -5.60 3.76
N TYR A 222 12.08 -4.72 3.93
CA TYR A 222 12.36 -3.61 3.03
C TYR A 222 13.33 -3.96 1.88
N ASP A 223 13.51 -5.25 1.54
CA ASP A 223 14.41 -5.71 0.47
C ASP A 223 13.75 -5.55 -0.92
N TRP A 224 13.09 -4.41 -1.16
CA TRP A 224 12.39 -4.14 -2.41
C TRP A 224 13.38 -3.98 -3.55
N LEU A 225 13.15 -4.73 -4.62
CA LEU A 225 13.86 -4.65 -5.89
C LEU A 225 12.91 -4.07 -6.94
N ASN A 226 13.44 -3.49 -8.02
CA ASN A 226 12.62 -3.04 -9.15
C ASN A 226 12.40 -4.13 -10.22
N VAL A 227 13.15 -5.24 -10.14
CA VAL A 227 13.02 -6.43 -11.01
C VAL A 227 12.06 -7.45 -10.38
N ARG A 228 11.20 -8.07 -11.20
CA ARG A 228 10.27 -9.16 -10.85
C ARG A 228 10.67 -10.44 -11.57
N ASP A 229 10.60 -11.60 -10.91
CA ASP A 229 10.53 -12.90 -11.59
C ASP A 229 9.08 -13.24 -11.90
N LEU A 230 8.75 -13.32 -13.19
CA LEU A 230 7.43 -13.64 -13.71
C LEU A 230 7.16 -15.15 -13.75
N SER A 231 8.07 -16.00 -13.25
CA SER A 231 7.84 -17.45 -13.14
C SER A 231 6.67 -17.82 -12.21
N LYS A 232 6.19 -16.86 -11.40
CA LYS A 232 5.01 -16.95 -10.53
C LYS A 232 3.97 -15.89 -10.90
N GLY A 233 2.71 -16.13 -10.54
CA GLY A 233 1.65 -15.14 -10.68
C GLY A 233 1.80 -13.98 -9.69
N GLY A 234 1.49 -12.77 -10.13
CA GLY A 234 1.69 -11.54 -9.34
C GLY A 234 1.14 -10.28 -9.99
N PHE A 235 1.64 -9.12 -9.60
CA PHE A 235 1.21 -7.82 -10.11
C PHE A 235 2.33 -6.77 -10.10
N ILE A 236 2.14 -5.71 -10.88
CA ILE A 236 2.89 -4.45 -10.83
C ILE A 236 1.86 -3.30 -10.77
N ALA A 237 2.15 -2.29 -9.95
CA ALA A 237 1.38 -1.06 -9.81
C ALA A 237 2.36 0.11 -9.54
N PRO A 238 1.96 1.38 -9.79
CA PRO A 238 2.81 2.54 -9.53
C PRO A 238 2.84 2.92 -8.04
N PRO A 239 3.80 3.75 -7.60
CA PRO A 239 3.91 4.20 -6.21
C PRO A 239 2.59 4.79 -5.68
N GLY A 240 2.10 4.24 -4.56
CA GLY A 240 0.94 4.78 -3.86
C GLY A 240 -0.43 4.45 -4.47
N PHE A 241 -0.49 3.58 -5.48
CA PHE A 241 -1.75 3.11 -6.08
C PHE A 241 -2.65 2.41 -5.04
N HIS A 242 -3.86 2.95 -4.86
CA HIS A 242 -4.90 2.41 -3.97
C HIS A 242 -6.00 1.62 -4.72
N GLY A 243 -6.19 1.87 -6.02
CA GLY A 243 -7.07 1.08 -6.90
C GLY A 243 -8.58 1.12 -6.60
N CYS A 244 -9.08 2.17 -5.93
CA CYS A 244 -10.49 2.30 -5.52
C CYS A 244 -11.24 3.36 -6.32
N ALA A 245 -12.33 2.97 -6.99
CA ALA A 245 -13.06 3.84 -7.91
C ALA A 245 -13.83 5.01 -7.25
N LYS A 246 -14.05 4.99 -5.93
CA LYS A 246 -14.70 6.09 -5.19
C LYS A 246 -13.76 7.00 -4.41
N VAL A 247 -12.47 6.64 -4.33
CA VAL A 247 -11.44 7.51 -3.75
C VAL A 247 -10.99 8.49 -4.84
N ASN A 248 -10.70 9.74 -4.47
CA ASN A 248 -10.25 10.75 -5.42
C ASN A 248 -8.89 10.31 -6.03
N PRO A 249 -8.76 10.11 -7.36
CA PRO A 249 -7.54 9.60 -7.97
C PRO A 249 -6.36 10.60 -7.95
N LEU A 250 -6.57 11.83 -7.46
CA LEU A 250 -5.50 12.78 -7.13
C LEU A 250 -4.87 12.52 -5.74
N GLN A 251 -5.48 11.66 -4.91
CA GLN A 251 -4.93 11.23 -3.63
C GLN A 251 -4.04 10.00 -3.83
N VAL A 252 -2.74 10.15 -3.61
CA VAL A 252 -1.77 9.05 -3.62
C VAL A 252 -0.90 9.12 -2.37
N PHE A 253 -0.58 7.96 -1.80
CA PHE A 253 0.40 7.89 -0.72
C PHE A 253 1.81 8.15 -1.27
N ARG A 254 2.57 9.04 -0.62
CA ARG A 254 3.90 9.50 -1.06
C ARG A 254 5.03 9.11 -0.10
N GLN A 255 6.09 8.54 -0.67
CA GLN A 255 7.37 8.27 0.00
C GLN A 255 8.31 9.48 -0.19
N TRP A 256 9.04 9.85 0.87
CA TRP A 256 10.03 10.94 0.86
C TRP A 256 11.23 10.60 -0.02
N ASN A 257 11.79 9.41 0.19
CA ASN A 257 13.00 8.95 -0.50
C ASN A 257 12.71 8.11 -1.75
N GLY A 258 11.44 7.87 -2.09
CA GLY A 258 11.04 7.02 -3.23
C GLY A 258 11.03 7.74 -4.58
N GLY A 259 10.73 9.04 -4.58
CA GLY A 259 10.54 9.85 -5.79
C GLY A 259 9.18 9.63 -6.46
N PHE A 260 8.49 10.73 -6.81
CA PHE A 260 7.27 10.68 -7.64
C PHE A 260 7.63 10.85 -9.11
N TYR A 261 8.41 9.86 -9.51
CA TYR A 261 8.78 9.45 -10.84
C TYR A 261 8.23 8.02 -10.87
N GLY A 262 7.37 7.53 -11.77
CA GLY A 262 6.90 7.85 -13.12
C GLY A 262 6.45 6.55 -13.78
N GLU A 263 6.64 6.31 -15.08
CA GLU A 263 6.43 4.97 -15.68
C GLU A 263 7.34 4.66 -16.90
N GLU A 264 8.07 3.53 -16.87
CA GLU A 264 8.54 2.78 -18.05
C GLU A 264 8.88 1.32 -17.66
N PHE A 265 8.42 0.31 -18.43
CA PHE A 265 8.68 -1.11 -18.12
C PHE A 265 9.55 -1.77 -19.19
N ASP A 266 10.76 -2.17 -18.81
CA ASP A 266 11.68 -2.97 -19.63
C ASP A 266 11.60 -4.44 -19.23
N LEU A 267 11.17 -5.30 -20.16
CA LEU A 267 10.95 -6.72 -19.91
C LEU A 267 12.03 -7.58 -20.59
N HIS A 268 12.82 -8.28 -19.78
CA HIS A 268 13.97 -9.07 -20.21
C HIS A 268 13.74 -10.58 -20.02
N SER A 269 14.53 -11.42 -20.69
CA SER A 269 14.39 -12.86 -20.54
C SER A 269 15.62 -13.66 -20.93
N SER A 270 15.64 -14.89 -20.43
CA SER A 270 16.53 -15.98 -20.84
C SER A 270 15.80 -17.32 -20.98
N THR A 271 14.46 -17.38 -20.79
CA THR A 271 13.69 -18.65 -20.77
C THR A 271 12.33 -18.57 -21.48
N LYS A 272 11.78 -19.75 -21.83
CA LYS A 272 10.53 -19.93 -22.58
C LYS A 272 9.29 -19.91 -21.68
N LEU A 273 8.99 -18.77 -21.08
CA LEU A 273 7.73 -18.53 -20.35
C LEU A 273 6.77 -17.69 -21.18
N ARG A 274 5.49 -18.06 -21.20
CA ARG A 274 4.41 -17.26 -21.79
C ARG A 274 3.66 -16.54 -20.67
N VAL A 275 3.71 -15.22 -20.67
CA VAL A 275 3.10 -14.39 -19.63
C VAL A 275 1.90 -13.64 -20.23
N THR A 276 0.73 -13.88 -19.67
CA THR A 276 -0.46 -13.05 -19.92
C THR A 276 -0.53 -11.96 -18.87
N TRP A 277 -0.65 -10.71 -19.30
CA TRP A 277 -0.89 -9.55 -18.46
C TRP A 277 -2.34 -9.08 -18.58
N ASP A 278 -3.04 -8.95 -17.47
CA ASP A 278 -4.36 -8.32 -17.36
C ASP A 278 -4.20 -6.92 -16.74
N VAL A 279 -4.34 -5.87 -17.55
CA VAL A 279 -4.12 -4.47 -17.13
C VAL A 279 -5.45 -3.72 -16.96
N ASP A 280 -5.66 -3.18 -15.76
CA ASP A 280 -6.62 -2.09 -15.53
C ASP A 280 -5.85 -0.78 -15.42
N ALA A 281 -6.36 0.30 -16.03
CA ALA A 281 -5.73 1.59 -16.09
C ALA A 281 -6.74 2.74 -16.00
N ASN A 282 -6.42 3.74 -15.20
CA ASN A 282 -7.02 5.06 -15.19
C ASN A 282 -5.86 6.07 -15.20
N VAL A 283 -5.40 6.41 -16.41
CA VAL A 283 -4.19 7.21 -16.61
C VAL A 283 -4.42 8.34 -17.62
N THR A 284 -3.75 9.46 -17.39
CA THR A 284 -3.76 10.62 -18.29
C THR A 284 -2.65 10.57 -19.34
N GLN A 285 -1.66 9.70 -19.15
CA GLN A 285 -0.48 9.51 -19.99
C GLN A 285 -0.42 8.06 -20.52
N ASP A 286 0.45 7.81 -21.49
CA ASP A 286 0.70 6.48 -22.06
C ASP A 286 1.54 5.62 -21.10
N ILE A 287 0.96 4.53 -20.57
CA ILE A 287 1.71 3.44 -19.94
C ILE A 287 2.45 2.70 -21.04
N VAL A 288 3.78 2.67 -20.97
CA VAL A 288 4.65 2.05 -21.98
C VAL A 288 5.24 0.74 -21.46
N ILE A 289 4.84 -0.37 -22.06
CA ILE A 289 5.31 -1.71 -21.71
C ILE A 289 6.16 -2.27 -22.86
N LYS A 290 7.49 -2.31 -22.65
CA LYS A 290 8.48 -2.75 -23.65
C LYS A 290 8.84 -4.22 -23.42
N ASP A 291 8.36 -5.07 -24.32
CA ASP A 291 8.82 -6.43 -24.48
C ASP A 291 10.12 -6.40 -25.30
N MET A 292 11.24 -6.22 -24.59
CA MET A 292 12.59 -6.13 -25.18
C MET A 292 13.04 -7.48 -25.75
N THR A 293 12.43 -8.59 -25.31
CA THR A 293 12.76 -9.94 -25.79
C THR A 293 12.22 -10.17 -27.20
N ASN A 294 10.98 -9.75 -27.49
CA ASN A 294 10.36 -9.89 -28.81
C ASN A 294 10.35 -8.58 -29.62
N SER A 295 11.04 -7.52 -29.16
CA SER A 295 11.08 -6.19 -29.78
C SER A 295 9.69 -5.56 -29.99
N LYS A 296 8.77 -5.76 -29.04
CA LYS A 296 7.40 -5.22 -29.07
C LYS A 296 7.21 -4.10 -28.06
N ARG A 297 6.40 -3.10 -28.42
CA ARG A 297 5.96 -2.02 -27.52
C ARG A 297 4.45 -2.05 -27.43
N ASN A 298 3.92 -2.23 -26.22
CA ASN A 298 2.49 -2.13 -25.94
C ASN A 298 2.21 -0.81 -25.23
N ILE A 299 1.08 -0.18 -25.55
CA ILE A 299 0.68 1.12 -25.00
C ILE A 299 -0.73 0.99 -24.40
N VAL A 300 -0.86 1.31 -23.12
CA VAL A 300 -2.14 1.36 -22.40
C VAL A 300 -2.38 2.80 -21.94
N ASN A 301 -3.57 3.35 -22.18
CA ASN A 301 -3.85 4.77 -21.97
C ASN A 301 -5.34 5.05 -21.78
N GLY A 302 -5.67 6.15 -21.11
CA GLY A 302 -7.02 6.52 -20.73
C GLY A 302 -7.60 5.63 -19.63
N VAL A 303 -8.93 5.48 -19.64
CA VAL A 303 -9.66 4.53 -18.77
C VAL A 303 -9.89 3.23 -19.53
N LYS A 304 -9.24 2.15 -19.10
CA LYS A 304 -9.34 0.81 -19.69
C LYS A 304 -9.35 -0.25 -18.60
N ASN A 305 -10.17 -1.30 -18.77
CA ASN A 305 -10.23 -2.43 -17.85
C ASN A 305 -9.97 -3.73 -18.61
N ASN A 306 -9.30 -4.70 -18.00
CA ASN A 306 -8.98 -6.02 -18.56
C ASN A 306 -8.28 -5.96 -19.94
N VAL A 307 -7.33 -5.04 -20.13
CA VAL A 307 -6.49 -5.03 -21.34
C VAL A 307 -5.52 -6.19 -21.28
N GLN A 308 -5.73 -7.19 -22.14
CA GLN A 308 -4.87 -8.37 -22.20
C GLN A 308 -3.67 -8.15 -23.12
N ILE A 309 -2.47 -8.41 -22.60
CA ILE A 309 -1.22 -8.40 -23.36
C ILE A 309 -0.51 -9.73 -23.13
N VAL A 310 -0.30 -10.49 -24.21
CA VAL A 310 0.42 -11.79 -24.16
C VAL A 310 1.84 -11.61 -24.67
N MET A 311 2.81 -12.05 -23.86
CA MET A 311 4.22 -12.02 -24.18
C MET A 311 4.78 -13.44 -24.15
N GLU A 312 5.52 -13.80 -25.19
CA GLU A 312 6.17 -15.10 -25.31
C GLU A 312 7.62 -15.00 -24.84
N ASN A 313 8.20 -16.11 -24.39
CA ASN A 313 9.59 -16.19 -23.92
C ASN A 313 10.02 -15.12 -22.90
N THR A 314 9.17 -14.68 -21.98
CA THR A 314 9.46 -13.55 -21.07
C THR A 314 9.51 -13.98 -19.60
N GLN A 315 10.65 -13.77 -18.92
CA GLN A 315 10.82 -14.17 -17.51
C GLN A 315 10.92 -13.00 -16.52
N PHE A 316 11.53 -11.88 -16.87
CA PHE A 316 11.81 -10.80 -15.92
C PHE A 316 11.12 -9.50 -16.33
N ALA A 317 10.49 -8.83 -15.37
CA ALA A 317 10.00 -7.47 -15.55
C ALA A 317 10.81 -6.49 -14.73
N THR A 318 11.51 -5.56 -15.36
CA THR A 318 12.10 -4.40 -14.69
C THR A 318 11.09 -3.26 -14.70
N SER A 319 10.77 -2.74 -13.53
CA SER A 319 10.01 -1.50 -13.38
C SER A 319 10.96 -0.31 -13.26
N TYR A 320 10.82 0.65 -14.16
CA TYR A 320 11.37 1.99 -14.04
C TYR A 320 10.22 2.98 -13.96
N TYR A 321 10.53 4.15 -13.42
CA TYR A 321 9.52 5.12 -13.05
C TYR A 321 10.15 6.53 -13.26
N ASN A 322 9.76 7.25 -14.33
CA ASN A 322 10.28 8.57 -14.76
C ASN A 322 9.12 9.63 -14.88
N ASP A 323 9.01 10.57 -13.93
CA ASP A 323 7.91 11.55 -13.68
C ASP A 323 6.44 11.02 -13.48
N ALA A 324 5.98 10.85 -12.22
CA ALA A 324 4.65 10.31 -11.83
C ALA A 324 3.79 11.36 -11.12
N ALA A 325 3.01 12.10 -11.90
CA ALA A 325 1.93 12.93 -11.36
C ALA A 325 0.63 12.12 -11.20
N PRO A 326 -0.11 12.27 -10.08
CA PRO A 326 -1.54 11.92 -10.04
C PRO A 326 -2.32 12.76 -11.08
N PRO A 327 -3.36 12.21 -11.74
CA PRO A 327 -3.98 10.92 -11.52
C PRO A 327 -3.52 9.88 -12.57
N ASN A 328 -2.36 9.27 -12.36
CA ASN A 328 -1.94 8.08 -13.10
C ASN A 328 -1.99 6.87 -12.18
N GLY A 329 -2.99 6.00 -12.36
CA GLY A 329 -3.14 4.76 -11.59
C GLY A 329 -3.48 3.58 -12.48
N PHE A 330 -2.59 2.58 -12.51
CA PHE A 330 -2.81 1.31 -13.21
C PHE A 330 -2.49 0.13 -12.29
N ILE A 331 -2.96 -1.06 -12.66
CA ILE A 331 -2.46 -2.31 -12.12
C ILE A 331 -2.38 -3.38 -13.22
N ALA A 332 -1.17 -3.91 -13.42
CA ALA A 332 -0.87 -4.92 -14.42
C ALA A 332 -0.60 -6.26 -13.71
N ARG A 333 -1.53 -7.20 -13.85
CA ARG A 333 -1.46 -8.52 -13.18
C ARG A 333 -0.89 -9.54 -14.14
N HIS A 334 0.11 -10.32 -13.74
CA HIS A 334 0.72 -11.33 -14.61
C HIS A 334 0.38 -12.75 -14.17
N THR A 335 0.05 -13.58 -15.15
CA THR A 335 -0.12 -15.03 -15.01
C THR A 335 0.83 -15.75 -15.99
N PRO A 336 1.83 -16.50 -15.51
CA PRO A 336 2.69 -17.30 -16.37
C PRO A 336 2.04 -18.62 -16.78
N SER A 337 2.46 -19.11 -17.93
CA SER A 337 2.17 -20.42 -18.48
C SER A 337 3.43 -20.99 -19.14
N ARG A 338 3.55 -22.32 -19.17
CA ARG A 338 4.61 -23.01 -19.91
C ARG A 338 4.18 -23.17 -21.37
N VAL A 339 5.14 -22.98 -22.28
CA VAL A 339 5.03 -23.20 -23.73
C VAL A 339 5.42 -24.63 -24.06
#